data_AF-Q12VG5-F1
#
_entry.id   AF-Q12VG5-F1
#
_cell.length_a   1.000
_cell.length_b   1.000
_cell.length_c   1.000
_cell.angle_alpha   90.00
_cell.angle_beta   90.00
_cell.angle_gamma   90.00
#
_symmetry.space_group_name_H-M   'P 1'
#
loop_
_entity.id
_entity.type
_entity.pdbx_description
1 polymer ?
#
loop_
_entity_poly.entity_id
_entity_poly.type
_entity_poly.pdbx_seq_one_letter_code
_entity_poly.pdbx_strand_id
1 'polypeptide(L)'
;MFNLTNYNKNMMILLLITATLFTMIGTAMVLLDYNYYNGLQYLATALAFFTTAYIIKVGKVDLDSATDNNHTQIMAGFMITVVALTITFVALSIKGLFWAVGITVFIIGMYNIYKK
;
A
#
# COMPACT_ATOMS: atom_id res chain seq x y z
N MET A 1 -11.52 19.69 -7.29
CA MET A 1 -12.45 19.08 -6.33
C MET A 1 -12.33 17.56 -6.48
N PHE A 2 -11.79 16.85 -5.49
CA PHE A 2 -11.74 15.38 -5.53
C PHE A 2 -13.18 14.89 -5.48
N ASN A 3 -13.62 14.18 -6.52
CA ASN A 3 -14.95 13.57 -6.51
C ASN A 3 -14.86 12.34 -5.60
N LEU A 4 -15.33 12.48 -4.36
CA LEU A 4 -15.23 11.46 -3.31
C LEU A 4 -16.04 10.19 -3.61
N THR A 5 -16.85 10.19 -4.67
CA THR A 5 -17.66 9.04 -5.10
C THR A 5 -16.94 8.05 -6.00
N ASN A 6 -15.76 8.38 -6.56
CA ASN A 6 -15.00 7.46 -7.41
C ASN A 6 -13.85 6.84 -6.62
N TYR A 7 -14.12 5.70 -5.98
CA TYR A 7 -13.17 4.94 -5.17
C TYR A 7 -11.97 4.49 -5.99
N ASN A 8 -12.19 4.02 -7.22
CA ASN A 8 -11.12 3.63 -8.13
C ASN A 8 -10.10 4.76 -8.31
N LYS A 9 -10.58 5.94 -8.72
CA LYS A 9 -9.72 7.10 -8.98
C LYS A 9 -9.00 7.56 -7.73
N ASN A 10 -9.72 7.69 -6.61
CA ASN A 10 -9.15 8.19 -5.36
C ASN A 10 -8.08 7.22 -4.82
N MET A 11 -8.38 5.91 -4.82
CA MET A 11 -7.43 4.90 -4.37
C MET A 11 -6.20 4.85 -5.28
N MET A 12 -6.39 4.92 -6.60
CA MET A 12 -5.28 4.91 -7.55
C MET A 12 -4.34 6.11 -7.35
N ILE A 13 -4.89 7.32 -7.10
CA ILE A 13 -4.10 8.50 -6.78
C ILE A 13 -3.31 8.31 -5.46
N LEU A 14 -3.97 7.82 -4.41
CA LEU A 14 -3.33 7.56 -3.11
C LEU A 14 -2.18 6.56 -3.24
N LEU A 15 -2.41 5.46 -3.95
CA LEU A 15 -1.40 4.43 -4.21
C LEU A 15 -0.20 5.00 -4.97
N LEU A 16 -0.43 5.77 -6.04
CA LEU A 16 0.65 6.35 -6.85
C LEU A 16 1.50 7.36 -6.07
N ILE A 17 0.85 8.25 -5.30
CA ILE A 17 1.57 9.23 -4.45
C ILE A 17 2.42 8.49 -3.42
N THR A 18 1.81 7.53 -2.71
CA THR A 18 2.49 6.80 -1.64
C THR A 18 3.63 5.93 -2.18
N ALA A 19 3.41 5.25 -3.31
CA ALA A 19 4.42 4.44 -3.97
C ALA A 19 5.63 5.29 -4.39
N THR A 20 5.39 6.46 -4.98
CA THR A 20 6.46 7.38 -5.39
C THR A 20 7.31 7.83 -4.19
N LEU A 21 6.66 8.24 -3.10
CA LEU A 21 7.34 8.62 -1.87
C LEU A 21 8.15 7.46 -1.27
N PHE A 22 7.57 6.25 -1.24
CA PHE A 22 8.25 5.07 -0.71
C PHE A 22 9.41 4.61 -1.60
N THR A 23 9.33 4.79 -2.92
CA THR A 23 10.47 4.57 -3.80
C THR A 23 11.61 5.53 -3.50
N MET A 24 11.32 6.82 -3.29
CA MET A 24 12.34 7.81 -2.93
C MET A 24 13.01 7.47 -1.59
N ILE A 25 12.19 7.20 -0.55
CA ILE A 25 12.68 6.85 0.79
C ILE A 25 13.46 5.54 0.75
N GLY A 26 12.92 4.50 0.13
CA GLY A 26 13.55 3.19 0.04
C GLY A 26 14.88 3.24 -0.71
N THR A 27 14.95 4.00 -1.82
CA THR A 27 16.18 4.21 -2.58
C THR A 27 17.23 4.95 -1.76
N ALA A 28 16.84 6.02 -1.05
CA ALA A 28 17.76 6.74 -0.16
C ALA A 28 18.29 5.83 0.96
N MET A 29 17.43 5.03 1.60
CA MET A 29 17.84 4.10 2.65
C MET A 29 18.81 3.02 2.15
N VAL A 30 18.63 2.51 0.94
CA VAL A 30 19.51 1.48 0.35
C VAL A 30 20.84 2.07 -0.10
N LEU A 31 20.82 3.22 -0.80
CA LEU A 31 22.00 3.75 -1.46
C LEU A 31 22.84 4.69 -0.58
N LEU A 32 22.22 5.43 0.34
CA LEU A 32 22.87 6.46 1.15
C LEU A 32 23.07 6.00 2.60
N ASP A 33 22.04 5.40 3.20
CA ASP A 33 22.06 5.03 4.63
C ASP A 33 22.50 3.58 4.90
N TYR A 34 22.66 2.76 3.86
CA TYR A 34 22.95 1.32 3.95
C TYR A 34 21.97 0.53 4.83
N ASN A 35 20.76 1.05 5.04
CA ASN A 35 19.69 0.43 5.82
C ASN A 35 18.85 -0.49 4.93
N TYR A 36 19.48 -1.55 4.43
CA TYR A 36 18.91 -2.43 3.41
C TYR A 36 17.58 -3.07 3.83
N TYR A 37 17.46 -3.50 5.09
CA TYR A 37 16.24 -4.17 5.55
C TYR A 37 15.01 -3.26 5.46
N ASN A 38 15.10 -2.04 6.02
CA ASN A 38 14.00 -1.08 5.93
C ASN A 38 13.82 -0.59 4.49
N GLY A 39 14.91 -0.28 3.78
CA GLY A 39 14.85 0.19 2.40
C GLY A 39 14.14 -0.79 1.47
N LEU A 40 14.42 -2.09 1.59
CA LEU A 40 13.73 -3.14 0.83
C LEU A 40 12.25 -3.25 1.18
N GLN A 41 11.84 -3.05 2.44
CA GLN A 41 10.42 -3.01 2.82
C GLN A 41 9.68 -1.85 2.14
N TYR A 42 10.29 -0.66 2.12
CA TYR A 42 9.75 0.50 1.40
C TYR A 42 9.61 0.22 -0.10
N LEU A 43 10.66 -0.33 -0.73
CA LEU A 43 10.66 -0.65 -2.16
C LEU A 43 9.65 -1.74 -2.53
N ALA A 44 9.56 -2.81 -1.73
CA ALA A 44 8.57 -3.87 -1.93
C ALA A 44 7.14 -3.34 -1.81
N THR A 45 6.89 -2.45 -0.85
CA THR A 45 5.58 -1.81 -0.67
C THR A 45 5.25 -0.90 -1.84
N ALA A 46 6.21 -0.10 -2.31
CA ALA A 46 6.03 0.74 -3.48
C ALA A 46 5.68 -0.10 -4.73
N LEU A 47 6.38 -1.21 -4.94
CA LEU A 47 6.08 -2.13 -6.05
C LEU A 47 4.66 -2.70 -5.96
N ALA A 48 4.23 -3.12 -4.77
CA ALA A 48 2.86 -3.59 -4.55
C ALA A 48 1.84 -2.50 -4.89
N PHE A 49 2.05 -1.27 -4.43
CA PHE A 49 1.13 -0.16 -4.69
C PHE A 49 1.09 0.26 -6.17
N PHE A 50 2.23 0.32 -6.86
CA PHE A 50 2.26 0.56 -8.31
C PHE A 50 1.52 -0.55 -9.07
N THR A 51 1.74 -1.80 -8.69
CA THR A 51 1.07 -2.96 -9.30
C THR A 51 -0.43 -2.88 -9.09
N THR A 52 -0.89 -2.57 -7.88
CA THR A 52 -2.32 -2.41 -7.58
C THR A 52 -2.93 -1.25 -8.37
N ALA A 53 -2.28 -0.09 -8.42
CA ALA A 53 -2.75 1.05 -9.20
C ALA A 53 -2.88 0.70 -10.69
N TYR A 54 -1.92 -0.06 -11.23
CA TYR A 54 -1.98 -0.55 -12.61
C TYR A 54 -3.17 -1.51 -12.84
N ILE A 55 -3.40 -2.46 -11.93
CA ILE A 55 -4.50 -3.43 -12.03
C ILE A 55 -5.87 -2.73 -11.98
N ILE A 56 -6.03 -1.70 -11.13
CA ILE A 56 -7.24 -0.86 -11.10
C ILE A 56 -7.38 -0.10 -12.42
N LYS A 57 -6.30 0.51 -12.93
CA LYS A 57 -6.31 1.28 -14.19
C LYS A 57 -6.77 0.44 -15.38
N VAL A 58 -6.35 -0.82 -15.47
CA VAL A 58 -6.73 -1.72 -16.58
C VAL A 58 -8.10 -2.39 -16.37
N GLY A 59 -8.83 -2.03 -15.31
CA GLY A 59 -10.17 -2.54 -15.02
C GLY A 59 -10.21 -3.99 -14.54
N LYS A 60 -9.08 -4.56 -14.12
CA LYS A 60 -9.01 -5.91 -13.57
C LYS A 60 -9.49 -5.98 -12.12
N VAL A 61 -9.48 -4.85 -11.43
CA VAL A 61 -10.12 -4.67 -10.12
C VAL A 61 -10.99 -3.44 -10.25
N ASP A 62 -12.28 -3.61 -9.93
CA ASP A 62 -13.21 -2.51 -9.78
C ASP A 62 -13.54 -2.32 -8.29
N LEU A 63 -12.99 -1.25 -7.71
CA LEU A 63 -13.30 -0.86 -6.34
C LEU A 63 -14.66 -0.18 -6.26
N ASP A 64 -15.20 0.43 -7.31
CA ASP A 64 -16.48 1.15 -7.20
C ASP A 64 -17.66 0.19 -6.97
N SER A 65 -17.56 -1.06 -7.46
CA SER A 65 -18.55 -2.13 -7.24
C SER A 65 -18.24 -3.05 -6.06
N ALA A 66 -17.15 -2.80 -5.33
CA ALA A 66 -16.78 -3.63 -4.20
C ALA A 66 -17.68 -3.40 -2.98
N THR A 67 -17.87 -4.44 -2.17
CA THR A 67 -18.65 -4.37 -0.94
C THR A 67 -17.93 -3.54 0.13
N ASP A 68 -18.66 -2.89 1.04
CA ASP A 68 -18.11 -2.10 2.16
C ASP A 68 -17.03 -2.85 2.97
N ASN A 69 -17.19 -4.16 3.16
CA ASN A 69 -16.20 -5.01 3.84
C ASN A 69 -14.87 -5.06 3.09
N ASN A 70 -14.90 -5.12 1.75
CA ASN A 70 -13.70 -5.14 0.92
C ASN A 70 -13.02 -3.77 0.92
N HIS A 71 -13.79 -2.67 0.83
CA HIS A 71 -13.23 -1.32 0.98
C HIS A 71 -12.54 -1.15 2.33
N THR A 72 -13.20 -1.57 3.41
CA THR A 72 -12.68 -1.47 4.76
C THR A 72 -11.40 -2.30 4.92
N GLN A 73 -11.36 -3.53 4.40
CA GLN A 73 -10.16 -4.37 4.44
C GLN A 73 -8.99 -3.74 3.69
N ILE A 74 -9.21 -3.24 2.48
CA ILE A 74 -8.16 -2.60 1.67
C ILE A 74 -7.64 -1.35 2.36
N MET A 75 -8.53 -0.49 2.83
CA MET A 75 -8.15 0.76 3.49
C MET A 75 -7.43 0.49 4.81
N ALA A 76 -7.89 -0.49 5.59
CA ALA A 76 -7.22 -0.90 6.82
C ALA A 76 -5.82 -1.46 6.53
N GLY A 77 -5.69 -2.37 5.57
CA GLY A 77 -4.39 -2.91 5.15
C GLY A 77 -3.43 -1.81 4.69
N PHE A 78 -3.90 -0.92 3.81
CA PHE A 78 -3.15 0.24 3.33
C PHE A 78 -2.66 1.11 4.50
N MET A 79 -3.56 1.50 5.41
CA MET A 79 -3.24 2.35 6.56
C MET A 79 -2.24 1.67 7.50
N ILE A 80 -2.45 0.39 7.84
CA ILE A 80 -1.53 -0.36 8.70
C ILE A 80 -0.13 -0.43 8.06
N THR A 81 -0.02 -0.74 6.76
CA THR A 81 1.26 -0.78 6.05
C THR A 81 1.97 0.57 6.11
N VAL A 82 1.28 1.65 5.77
CA VAL A 82 1.87 3.00 5.70
C VAL A 82 2.31 3.47 7.09
N VAL A 83 1.46 3.27 8.10
CA VAL A 83 1.76 3.65 9.48
C VAL A 83 2.92 2.82 10.05
N ALA A 84 2.94 1.51 9.80
CA ALA A 84 4.02 0.65 10.25
C ALA A 84 5.39 1.05 9.68
N LEU A 85 5.43 1.53 8.42
CA LEU A 85 6.70 1.96 7.82
C LEU A 85 7.15 3.33 8.34
N THR A 86 6.21 4.24 8.60
CA THR A 86 6.49 5.64 8.93
C THR A 86 6.71 5.92 10.42
N ILE A 87 6.17 5.12 11.34
CA ILE A 87 6.36 5.34 12.78
C ILE A 87 7.75 4.85 13.22
N THR A 88 8.58 5.80 13.67
CA THR A 88 9.94 5.58 14.19
C THR A 88 9.99 5.05 15.63
N PHE A 89 8.90 5.16 16.40
CA PHE A 89 8.86 4.88 17.84
C PHE A 89 8.47 3.44 18.24
N VAL A 90 8.03 2.61 17.29
CA VAL A 90 7.72 1.20 17.57
C VAL A 90 9.03 0.43 17.55
N ALA A 91 9.29 -0.37 18.59
CA ALA A 91 10.45 -1.26 18.66
C ALA A 91 10.65 -1.99 17.31
N LEU A 92 11.88 -1.98 16.80
CA LEU A 92 12.24 -2.41 15.44
C LEU A 92 11.68 -3.81 15.09
N SER A 93 11.60 -4.70 16.08
CA SER A 93 11.07 -6.06 15.99
C SER A 93 9.56 -6.13 15.74
N ILE A 94 8.79 -5.19 16.27
CA ILE A 94 7.34 -5.13 16.15
C ILE A 94 6.93 -4.42 14.85
N LYS A 95 7.76 -3.48 14.39
CA LYS A 95 7.58 -2.73 13.13
C LYS A 95 7.44 -3.65 11.92
N GLY A 96 8.36 -4.61 11.77
CA GLY A 96 8.35 -5.56 10.65
C GLY A 96 7.11 -6.45 10.63
N LEU A 97 6.62 -6.86 11.81
CA LEU A 97 5.40 -7.67 11.94
C LEU A 97 4.16 -6.88 11.49
N PHE A 98 3.99 -5.65 11.98
CA PHE A 98 2.84 -4.83 11.57
C PHE A 98 2.88 -4.47 10.09
N TRP A 99 4.07 -4.22 9.54
CA TRP A 99 4.22 -4.03 8.10
C TRP A 99 3.75 -5.27 7.33
N ALA A 100 4.22 -6.46 7.71
CA ALA A 100 3.86 -7.72 7.06
C ALA A 100 2.36 -8.01 7.17
N VAL A 101 1.75 -7.76 8.33
CA VAL A 101 0.30 -7.90 8.53
C VAL A 101 -0.46 -6.92 7.64
N GLY A 102 -0.08 -5.63 7.65
CA GLY A 102 -0.74 -4.61 6.85
C GLY A 102 -0.72 -4.94 5.36
N ILE A 103 0.47 -5.28 4.83
CA ILE A 103 0.60 -5.56 3.39
C ILE A 103 -0.15 -6.83 3.00
N THR A 104 -0.18 -7.83 3.88
CA THR A 104 -0.93 -9.07 3.66
C THR A 104 -2.44 -8.79 3.62
N VAL A 105 -2.97 -8.04 4.59
CA VAL A 105 -4.39 -7.67 4.61
C VAL A 105 -4.77 -6.86 3.37
N PHE A 106 -3.91 -5.92 2.96
CA PHE A 106 -4.09 -5.14 1.74
C PHE A 106 -4.18 -6.05 0.50
N ILE A 107 -3.21 -6.94 0.31
CA ILE A 107 -3.16 -7.86 -0.84
C ILE A 107 -4.36 -8.81 -0.84
N ILE A 108 -4.75 -9.36 0.30
CA ILE A 108 -5.93 -10.23 0.43
C ILE A 108 -7.20 -9.47 0.06
N GLY A 109 -7.35 -8.23 0.55
CA GLY A 109 -8.49 -7.37 0.19
C GLY A 109 -8.57 -7.15 -1.32
N MET A 110 -7.44 -6.84 -1.96
CA MET A 110 -7.35 -6.70 -3.41
C MET A 110 -7.69 -8.00 -4.16
N TYR A 111 -7.18 -9.14 -3.68
CA TYR A 111 -7.45 -10.45 -4.27
C TYR A 111 -8.92 -10.85 -4.18
N ASN A 112 -9.58 -10.54 -3.06
CA ASN A 112 -11.01 -10.81 -2.87
C ASN A 112 -11.90 -10.04 -3.86
N ILE A 113 -11.46 -8.86 -4.31
CA ILE A 113 -12.15 -8.12 -5.37
C ILE A 113 -11.80 -8.70 -6.73
N TYR A 114 -10.52 -8.98 -6.99
CA TYR A 114 -10.07 -9.56 -8.27
C TYR A 114 -10.74 -10.89 -8.61
N LYS A 115 -11.05 -11.71 -7.60
CA LYS A 115 -11.69 -13.03 -7.78
C LYS A 115 -13.20 -12.95 -8.07
N LYS A 116 -13.86 -11.86 -7.69
CA LYS A 116 -15.30 -11.68 -7.95
C LYS A 116 -15.54 -11.34 -9.40
#